data_AF-A0A7X7BJD6-F1
#
_entry.id   AF-A0A7X7BJD6-F1
#
_cell.length_a   1.000
_cell.length_b   1.000
_cell.length_c   1.000
_cell.angle_alpha   90.00
_cell.angle_beta   90.00
_cell.angle_gamma   90.00
#
_symmetry.space_group_name_H-M   'P 1'
#
loop_
_entity.id
_entity.type
_entity.pdbx_description
1 polymer ?
#
loop_
_entity_poly.entity_id
_entity_poly.type
_entity_poly.pdbx_seq_one_letter_code
_entity_poly.pdbx_strand_id
1 'polypeptide(L)' 'VVFTGDALFKLSIGRTDFYGGNQQELIKNIKEKLLTLPKNTIVYPGHGPATTIEYELAYNIYIK' A
#
# COMPACT_ATOMS: atom_id res chain seq x y z
N VAL A 1 0.35 1.82 14.02
CA VAL A 1 -0.55 2.38 12.98
C VAL A 1 0.29 3.10 11.95
N VAL A 2 -0.11 3.09 10.67
CA VAL A 2 0.55 3.83 9.59
C VAL A 2 -0.50 4.54 8.73
N PHE A 3 -0.21 5.78 8.33
CA PHE A 3 -1.01 6.53 7.36
C PHE A 3 -0.30 6.48 6.01
N THR A 4 -0.96 5.94 4.98
CA THR A 4 -0.32 5.65 3.68
C THR A 4 -0.65 6.67 2.60
N GLY A 5 -1.58 7.60 2.86
CA GLY A 5 -2.10 8.50 1.83
C GLY A 5 -2.56 7.67 0.62
N ASP A 6 -2.04 8.00 -0.55
CA ASP A 6 -2.40 7.32 -1.80
C ASP A 6 -1.40 6.23 -2.23
N ALA A 7 -0.50 5.79 -1.36
CA ALA A 7 0.46 4.73 -1.71
C ALA A 7 -0.19 3.33 -1.70
N LEU A 8 -0.83 2.96 -0.59
CA LEU A 8 -1.42 1.64 -0.35
C LEU A 8 -2.85 1.80 0.16
N PHE A 9 -3.78 1.13 -0.52
CA PHE A 9 -5.20 1.05 -0.16
C PHE A 9 -5.57 -0.40 0.14
N LYS A 10 -6.77 -0.63 0.70
CA LYS A 10 -7.29 -1.99 0.86
C LYS A 10 -7.43 -2.67 -0.52
N LEU A 11 -6.64 -3.72 -0.76
CA LEU A 11 -6.61 -4.50 -2.02
C LEU A 11 -6.26 -3.69 -3.27
N SER A 12 -5.66 -2.50 -3.15
CA SER A 12 -5.26 -1.66 -4.27
C SER A 12 -4.03 -0.78 -3.94
N ILE A 13 -3.54 -0.03 -4.91
CA ILE A 13 -2.43 0.92 -4.77
C ILE A 13 -2.74 2.23 -5.50
N GLY A 14 -1.96 3.28 -5.25
CA GLY A 14 -2.00 4.54 -6.01
C GLY A 14 -1.95 4.35 -7.52
N ARG A 15 -2.76 5.13 -8.24
CA ARG A 15 -2.58 5.28 -9.69
C ARG A 15 -1.28 6.04 -9.98
N THR A 16 -0.65 5.74 -11.10
CA THR A 16 0.68 6.28 -11.47
C THR A 16 0.75 6.78 -12.91
N ASP A 17 -0.41 7.01 -13.52
CA ASP A 17 -0.57 7.42 -14.92
C ASP A 17 -0.56 8.95 -15.13
N PHE A 18 -0.46 9.75 -14.07
CA PHE A 18 -0.22 11.19 -14.16
C PHE A 18 1.28 11.52 -14.27
N TYR A 19 1.59 12.75 -14.69
CA TYR A 19 2.97 13.25 -14.79
C TYR A 19 3.74 13.03 -13.48
N GLY A 20 4.91 12.39 -13.57
CA GLY A 20 5.75 12.05 -12.42
C GLY A 20 5.38 10.73 -11.70
N GLY A 21 4.32 10.04 -12.11
CA GLY A 21 3.97 8.73 -11.58
C GLY A 21 4.88 7.61 -12.09
N ASN A 22 5.24 6.68 -11.20
CA ASN A 22 6.02 5.49 -11.54
C ASN A 22 5.53 4.27 -10.78
N GLN A 23 4.89 3.33 -11.50
CA GLN A 23 4.29 2.14 -10.89
C GLN A 23 5.33 1.20 -10.25
N GLN A 24 6.48 1.04 -10.89
CA GLN A 24 7.54 0.15 -10.38
C GLN A 24 8.13 0.71 -9.08
N GLU A 25 8.35 2.02 -9.03
CA GLU A 25 8.83 2.70 -7.84
C GLU A 25 7.80 2.66 -6.70
N LEU A 26 6.52 2.84 -7.01
CA LEU A 26 5.44 2.72 -6.02
C LEU A 26 5.42 1.32 -5.40
N ILE A 27 5.37 0.27 -6.23
CA ILE A 27 5.34 -1.13 -5.75
C ILE A 27 6.60 -1.45 -4.95
N LYS A 28 7.78 -1.03 -5.42
CA LYS A 28 9.05 -1.22 -4.71
C LYS A 28 9.01 -0.60 -3.32
N ASN A 29 8.61 0.67 -3.22
CA ASN A 29 8.55 1.37 -1.94
C ASN A 29 7.50 0.76 -0.99
N ILE A 30 6.37 0.27 -1.49
CA ILE A 30 5.39 -0.47 -0.68
C ILE A 30 6.04 -1.73 -0.09
N LYS A 31 6.71 -2.54 -0.91
CA LYS A 31 7.37 -3.78 -0.48
C LYS A 31 8.50 -3.53 0.53
N GLU A 32 9.36 -2.54 0.27
CA GLU A 32 10.55 -2.28 1.09
C GLU A 32 10.26 -1.50 2.38
N LYS A 33 9.21 -0.66 2.39
CA LYS A 33 8.92 0.25 3.53
C LYS A 33 7.65 -0.09 4.30
N LEU A 34 6.58 -0.49 3.61
CA LEU A 34 5.29 -0.73 4.26
C LEU A 34 5.14 -2.20 4.68
N LEU A 35 5.45 -3.13 3.78
CA LEU A 35 5.28 -4.57 4.06
C LEU A 35 6.33 -5.15 5.02
N THR A 36 7.33 -4.34 5.41
CA THR A 36 8.31 -4.66 6.45
C THR A 36 7.83 -4.30 7.86
N LEU A 37 6.71 -3.58 7.99
CA LEU A 37 6.10 -3.24 9.27
C LEU A 37 5.48 -4.48 9.95
N PRO A 38 5.26 -4.47 11.27
CA PRO A 38 4.59 -5.55 11.97
C PRO A 38 3.22 -5.88 11.35
N LYS A 39 2.90 -7.18 11.22
CA LYS A 39 1.68 -7.70 10.60
C LYS A 39 0.38 -7.07 11.10
N ASN A 40 0.30 -6.82 12.41
CA ASN A 40 -0.85 -6.20 13.07
C ASN A 40 -0.92 -4.67 12.91
N THR A 41 -0.01 -4.05 12.14
CA THR A 41 -0.05 -2.62 11.87
C THR A 41 -1.30 -2.27 11.08
N ILE A 42 -2.18 -1.46 11.67
CA ILE A 42 -3.34 -0.87 10.99
C ILE A 42 -2.86 0.17 9.99
N VAL A 43 -3.36 0.07 8.76
CA VAL A 43 -3.13 0.98 7.64
C VAL A 43 -4.37 1.87 7.47
N TYR A 44 -4.18 3.18 7.57
CA TYR A 44 -5.19 4.18 7.24
C TYR A 44 -4.83 4.85 5.90
N PRO A 45 -5.51 4.48 4.80
CA PRO A 45 -5.28 5.10 3.50
C PRO A 45 -5.93 6.48 3.40
N GLY A 46 -5.56 7.24 2.37
CA GLY A 46 -6.20 8.52 2.03
C GLY A 46 -7.65 8.35 1.55
N HIS A 47 -7.99 7.17 1.01
CA HIS A 47 -9.30 6.86 0.45
C HIS A 47 -9.73 5.42 0.79
N GLY A 48 -11.03 5.21 0.97
CA GLY A 48 -11.59 3.88 1.25
C GLY A 48 -11.37 3.40 2.68
N PRO A 49 -11.64 2.11 2.96
CA PRO A 49 -11.60 1.56 4.31
C PRO A 49 -10.16 1.29 4.80
N ALA A 50 -10.00 1.29 6.13
CA ALA A 50 -8.77 0.83 6.77
C ALA A 50 -8.50 -0.67 6.52
N THR A 51 -7.23 -1.06 6.63
CA THR A 51 -6.75 -2.44 6.46
C THR A 51 -5.57 -2.74 7.40
N THR A 52 -4.91 -3.88 7.26
CA THR A 52 -3.68 -4.22 8.00
C THR A 52 -2.59 -4.71 7.06
N ILE A 53 -1.32 -4.61 7.50
CA ILE A 53 -0.18 -5.14 6.73
C ILE A 53 -0.34 -6.62 6.44
N GLU A 54 -0.83 -7.40 7.41
CA GLU A 54 -1.15 -8.83 7.20
C GLU A 54 -2.17 -9.07 6.10
N TYR A 55 -3.26 -8.28 6.07
CA TYR A 55 -4.30 -8.43 5.07
C TYR A 55 -3.79 -8.08 3.67
N GLU A 56 -3.03 -6.99 3.53
CA GLU A 56 -2.48 -6.59 2.24
C GLU A 56 -1.43 -7.60 1.73
N LEU A 57 -0.57 -8.15 2.60
CA LEU A 57 0.36 -9.22 2.25
C LEU A 57 -0.35 -10.46 1.67
N ALA A 58 -1.49 -10.84 2.24
CA ALA A 58 -2.22 -12.04 1.83
C ALA A 58 -3.00 -11.84 0.53
N TYR A 59 -3.65 -10.67 0.37
CA TYR A 59 -4.74 -10.53 -0.59
C TYR A 59 -4.52 -9.48 -1.68
N ASN A 60 -3.61 -8.52 -1.51
CA ASN A 60 -3.46 -7.43 -2.49
C ASN A 60 -2.67 -7.92 -3.72
N ILE A 61 -3.33 -7.98 -4.88
CA ILE A 61 -2.76 -8.52 -6.12
C ILE A 61 -1.68 -7.62 -6.74
N TYR A 62 -1.68 -6.32 -6.44
CA TYR A 62 -0.75 -5.35 -7.05
C TYR A 62 0.66 -5.44 -6.47
N ILE A 63 0.79 -6.05 -5.28
CA ILE A 63 2.04 -6.17 -4.54
C ILE A 63 2.51 -7.62 -4.40
N LYS A 64 1.89 -8.55 -5.14
CA LYS A 64 2.41 -9.91 -5.31
C LYS A 64 3.61 -9.94 -6.24
#